data_AF-A0A485JC45-F1
#
_entry.id   AF-A0A485JC45-F1
#
_cell.length_a   1.000
_cell.length_b   1.000
_cell.length_c   1.000
_cell.angle_alpha   90.00
_cell.angle_beta   90.00
_cell.angle_gamma   90.00
#
_symmetry.space_group_name_H-M   'P 1'
#
loop_
_entity.id
_entity.type
_entity.pdbx_description
1 polymer ?
#
loop_
_entity_poly.entity_id
_entity_poly.type
_entity_poly.pdbx_seq_one_letter_code
_entity_poly.pdbx_strand_id
1 'polypeptide(L)' 'MALAFVRRQPFVASTLLGATTMEQLKTNVESLHLELSEDVLAEIEAVHQVYTYPAP' A
#
# COMPACT_ATOMS: atom_id res chain seq x y z
N MET A 1 2.90 -0.39 -4.76
CA MET A 1 2.46 0.89 -4.14
C MET A 1 1.50 0.67 -2.97
N ALA A 2 0.30 0.11 -3.16
CA ALA A 2 -0.71 -0.03 -2.09
C ALA A 2 -0.21 -0.77 -0.85
N LEU A 3 0.46 -1.92 -1.01
CA LEU A 3 1.03 -2.69 0.12
C LEU A 3 2.09 -1.88 0.90
N ALA A 4 2.91 -1.09 0.21
CA ALA A 4 3.89 -0.21 0.85
C ALA A 4 3.21 0.93 1.64
N PHE A 5 2.10 1.48 1.13
CA PHE A 5 1.30 2.47 1.84
C PHE A 5 0.62 1.92 3.11
N VAL A 6 0.16 0.67 3.09
CA VAL A 6 -0.41 0.01 4.27
C VAL A 6 0.67 -0.28 5.31
N ARG A 7 1.81 -0.86 4.88
CA ARG A 7 2.91 -1.26 5.76
C ARG A 7 3.57 -0.09 6.49
N ARG A 8 3.65 1.09 5.89
CA ARG A 8 4.30 2.27 6.52
C ARG A 8 3.52 2.85 7.70
N GLN A 9 2.27 2.45 7.93
CA GLN A 9 1.45 3.00 8.99
C GLN A 9 1.95 2.48 10.36
N PRO A 10 2.12 3.37 11.37
CA PRO A 10 2.77 3.00 12.63
C PRO A 10 1.99 1.96 13.46
N PHE A 11 0.69 1.80 13.20
CA PHE A 11 -0.19 0.86 13.89
C PHE A 11 -0.31 -0.51 13.18
N VAL A 12 0.29 -0.68 12.00
CA VAL A 12 0.22 -1.94 11.24
C VAL A 12 1.40 -2.83 11.63
N ALA A 13 1.14 -3.88 12.41
CA ALA A 13 2.17 -4.85 12.80
C ALA A 13 2.58 -5.78 11.64
N SER A 14 1.64 -6.18 10.79
CA SER A 14 1.87 -7.05 9.63
C SER A 14 0.79 -6.85 8.58
N THR A 15 1.13 -7.05 7.30
CA THR A 15 0.20 -7.01 6.16
C THR A 15 -0.09 -8.42 5.68
N LEU A 16 -1.34 -8.86 5.75
CA LEU A 16 -1.76 -10.18 5.26
C LEU A 16 -1.89 -10.16 3.73
N LEU A 17 -1.07 -10.95 3.04
CA LEU A 17 -1.01 -11.00 1.59
C LEU A 17 -2.01 -12.02 1.03
N GLY A 18 -2.78 -11.62 0.02
CA GLY A 18 -3.61 -12.51 -0.80
C GLY A 18 -3.02 -12.65 -2.20
N ALA A 19 -2.95 -13.88 -2.72
CA ALA A 19 -2.50 -14.17 -4.08
C ALA A 19 -3.16 -15.46 -4.60
N THR A 20 -3.54 -15.48 -5.87
CA THR A 20 -4.03 -16.69 -6.57
C THR A 20 -2.98 -17.28 -7.49
N THR A 21 -1.87 -16.58 -7.72
CA THR A 21 -0.72 -17.04 -8.51
C THR A 21 0.61 -16.80 -7.79
N MET A 22 1.63 -17.59 -8.14
CA MET A 22 2.99 -17.43 -7.58
C MET A 22 3.64 -16.11 -7.99
N GLU A 23 3.29 -15.58 -9.16
CA GLU A 23 3.79 -14.29 -9.64
C GLU A 23 3.24 -13.14 -8.79
N GLN A 24 1.94 -13.15 -8.50
CA GLN A 24 1.34 -12.17 -7.57
C GLN A 24 1.99 -12.22 -6.20
N LEU A 25 2.23 -13.43 -5.66
CA LEU A 25 2.88 -13.57 -4.37
C LEU A 25 4.30 -12.98 -4.37
N LYS A 26 5.09 -13.25 -5.41
CA LYS A 26 6.44 -12.68 -5.56
C LYS A 26 6.40 -11.15 -5.59
N THR A 27 5.57 -10.57 -6.45
CA THR A 27 5.40 -9.11 -6.56
C THR A 27 4.92 -8.49 -5.24
N ASN A 28 4.02 -9.17 -4.52
CA ASN A 28 3.52 -8.71 -3.23
C ASN A 28 4.63 -8.71 -2.16
N VAL A 29 5.49 -9.72 -2.13
CA VAL A 29 6.63 -9.80 -1.21
C VAL A 29 7.68 -8.75 -1.53
N GLU A 30 7.99 -8.55 -2.81
CA GLU A 30 8.95 -7.54 -3.27
C GLU A 30 8.55 -6.10 -2.90
N SER A 31 7.25 -5.86 -2.67
CA SER A 31 6.75 -4.57 -2.17
C SER A 31 7.32 -4.15 -0.81
N LEU A 32 7.94 -5.07 -0.06
CA LEU A 32 8.68 -4.80 1.16
C LEU A 32 9.83 -3.81 0.96
N HIS A 33 10.46 -3.81 -0.22
CA HIS A 33 11.61 -2.96 -0.53
C HIS A 33 11.22 -1.63 -1.17
N LEU A 34 9.92 -1.43 -1.44
CA LEU A 34 9.42 -0.20 -2.02
C LEU A 34 9.19 0.85 -0.93
N GLU A 35 9.92 1.96 -1.04
CA GLU A 35 9.68 3.19 -0.28
C GLU A 35 8.94 4.19 -1.18
N LEU A 36 7.90 4.84 -0.64
CA LEU A 36 7.12 5.82 -1.38
C LEU A 36 7.76 7.20 -1.20
N SER A 37 8.07 7.86 -2.33
CA SER A 37 8.54 9.24 -2.34
C SER A 37 7.49 10.21 -1.79
N GLU A 38 7.93 11.37 -1.30
CA GLU A 38 7.05 12.42 -0.78
C GLU A 38 6.01 12.89 -1.80
N ASP A 39 6.38 13.03 -3.08
CA ASP A 39 5.46 13.44 -4.15
C ASP A 39 4.28 12.46 -4.30
N VAL A 40 4.56 11.16 -4.36
CA VAL A 40 3.54 10.10 -4.43
C VAL A 40 2.65 10.11 -3.19
N LEU A 41 3.21 10.38 -2.01
CA LEU A 41 2.43 10.46 -0.78
C LEU A 41 1.49 11.67 -0.78
N ALA A 42 1.94 12.81 -1.30
CA ALA A 42 1.11 14.00 -1.45
C ALA A 42 -0.04 13.76 -2.42
N GLU A 43 0.21 13.07 -3.54
CA GLU A 43 -0.84 12.68 -4.49
C GLU A 43 -1.86 11.72 -3.87
N ILE A 44 -1.42 10.72 -3.10
CA ILE A 44 -2.34 9.80 -2.39
C ILE A 44 -3.24 10.57 -1.42
N GLU A 45 -2.68 11.52 -0.68
CA GLU A 45 -3.47 12.34 0.25
C GLU A 45 -4.50 13.21 -0.50
N ALA A 46 -4.09 13.85 -1.60
CA ALA A 46 -5.01 14.64 -2.43
C ALA A 46 -6.20 13.80 -2.95
N VAL A 47 -5.95 12.56 -3.37
CA VAL A 47 -7.02 11.64 -3.81
C VAL A 47 -7.92 11.25 -2.64
N HIS A 48 -7.36 10.99 -1.45
CA HIS A 48 -8.12 10.65 -0.25
C HIS A 48 -9.04 11.79 0.22
N GLN A 49 -8.66 13.06 0.00
CA GLN A 49 -9.52 14.21 0.28
C GLN A 49 -10.76 14.27 -0.63
N VAL A 50 -10.68 13.76 -1.86
CA VAL A 50 -11.82 13.71 -2.79
C VAL A 50 -12.69 12.48 -2.54
N TYR A 51 -12.05 11.34 -2.28
CA TYR A 51 -12.70 10.05 -2.06
C TYR A 51 -12.38 9.54 -0.65
N THR A 52 -12.93 10.21 0.36
CA THR A 52 -12.71 9.84 1.76
C THR A 52 -13.51 8.59 2.11
N TYR A 53 -12.80 7.56 2.60
CA TYR A 53 -13.36 6.26 3.05
C TYR A 53 -14.48 5.67 2.16
N PRO A 54 -14.24 5.47 0.85
CA PRO A 54 -15.28 5.07 -0.10
C PRO A 54 -15.69 3.59 0.04
N ALA A 55 -14.85 2.78 0.70
CA ALA A 55 -15.07 1.37 0.98
C ALA A 55 -14.81 1.13 2.49
N PRO A 56 -15.84 1.23 3.34
CA PRO A 56 -15.71 1.05 4.79
C PRO A 56 -15.50 -0.41 5.21
#